data_AF-A0A2A4CQ71-F1
#
_entry.id   AF-A0A2A4CQ71-F1
#
_cell.length_a   1.000
_cell.length_b   1.000
_cell.length_c   1.000
_cell.angle_alpha   90.00
_cell.angle_beta   90.00
_cell.angle_gamma   90.00
#
_symmetry.space_group_name_H-M   'P 1'
#
loop_
_entity.id
_entity.type
_entity.pdbx_description
1 polymer ?
#
loop_
_entity_poly.entity_id
_entity_poly.type
_entity_poly.pdbx_seq_one_letter_code
_entity_poly.pdbx_strand_id
1 'polypeptide(L)'
;MAGLDLNAQAARLAKRLEAIPNAVLQDVRPAVVASAEDLTHVARSLAPEDEGDLKASIVVTPPGAETPAYAEGGGRRRAGENQALVTVGNPEQRHGHLVEFGTDPHVNAGQFAGTQHPGTEAQPFLLPAARLTEARARRRIGRAIGQAMRKAAQGGSHD
;
A
#
# COMPACT_ATOMS: atom_id res chain seq x y z
N MET A 1 7.40 55.27 -4.32
CA MET A 1 7.12 54.10 -3.47
C MET A 1 6.16 53.21 -4.24
N ALA A 2 6.64 52.13 -4.85
CA ALA A 2 5.80 51.23 -5.62
C ALA A 2 4.78 50.59 -4.66
N GLY A 3 3.52 51.02 -4.79
CA GLY A 3 2.42 50.48 -4.01
C GLY A 3 2.27 49.00 -4.32
N LEU A 4 2.38 48.19 -3.28
CA LEU A 4 2.00 46.78 -3.27
C LEU A 4 0.57 46.64 -3.84
N ASP A 5 0.45 46.19 -5.09
CA ASP A 5 -0.85 45.90 -5.71
C ASP A 5 -1.52 44.73 -4.97
N LEU A 6 -2.55 45.06 -4.19
CA LEU A 6 -3.27 44.12 -3.34
C LEU A 6 -4.03 43.07 -4.15
N ASN A 7 -4.48 43.42 -5.38
CA ASN A 7 -5.17 42.48 -6.25
C ASN A 7 -4.20 41.43 -6.82
N ALA A 8 -2.99 41.85 -7.20
CA ALA A 8 -1.93 40.93 -7.61
C ALA A 8 -1.46 40.02 -6.46
N GLN A 9 -1.51 40.49 -5.21
CA GLN A 9 -1.20 39.67 -4.03
C GLN A 9 -2.31 38.67 -3.71
N ALA A 10 -3.58 39.08 -3.78
CA ALA A 10 -4.72 38.20 -3.60
C ALA A 10 -4.77 37.10 -4.65
N ALA A 11 -4.49 37.42 -5.93
CA ALA A 11 -4.40 36.44 -7.00
C ALA A 11 -3.25 35.44 -6.81
N ARG A 12 -2.07 35.91 -6.37
CA ARG A 12 -0.94 35.04 -6.00
C ARG A 12 -1.29 34.12 -4.84
N LEU A 13 -1.96 34.64 -3.80
CA LEU A 13 -2.41 33.87 -2.65
C LEU A 13 -3.46 32.83 -3.06
N ALA A 14 -4.47 33.18 -3.85
CA ALA A 14 -5.49 32.25 -4.34
C ALA A 14 -4.88 31.10 -5.12
N LYS A 15 -3.97 31.39 -6.06
CA LYS A 15 -3.23 30.36 -6.82
C LYS A 15 -2.40 29.44 -5.91
N ARG A 16 -1.81 29.99 -4.85
CA ARG A 16 -1.08 29.21 -3.84
C ARG A 16 -2.01 28.28 -3.09
N LEU A 17 -3.14 28.79 -2.60
CA LEU A 17 -4.16 28.02 -1.87
C LEU A 17 -4.72 26.86 -2.71
N GLU A 18 -4.97 27.09 -4.00
CA GLU A 18 -5.43 26.06 -4.94
C GLU A 18 -4.38 24.97 -5.23
N ALA A 19 -3.09 25.31 -5.17
CA ALA A 19 -2.00 24.36 -5.44
C ALA A 19 -1.62 23.50 -4.24
N ILE A 20 -2.02 23.87 -3.01
CA ILE A 20 -1.68 23.15 -1.77
C ILE A 20 -2.05 21.66 -1.85
N PRO A 21 -3.27 21.26 -2.26
CA PRO A 21 -3.63 19.85 -2.27
C PRO A 21 -2.69 19.03 -3.15
N ASN A 22 -2.46 19.44 -4.40
CA ASN A 22 -1.65 18.69 -5.37
C ASN A 22 -0.18 18.54 -4.93
N ALA A 23 0.44 19.62 -4.44
CA ALA A 23 1.82 19.57 -3.94
C ALA A 23 1.93 18.63 -2.72
N VAL A 24 0.90 18.62 -1.88
CA VAL A 24 0.85 17.75 -0.70
C VAL A 24 0.66 16.30 -1.07
N LEU A 25 -0.19 15.99 -2.06
CA LEU A 25 -0.32 14.62 -2.55
C LEU A 25 1.03 14.10 -3.07
N GLN A 26 1.73 14.89 -3.88
CA GLN A 26 3.03 14.51 -4.44
C GLN A 26 4.09 14.27 -3.36
N ASP A 27 4.18 15.15 -2.37
CA ASP A 27 5.18 15.05 -1.30
C ASP A 27 4.91 13.88 -0.32
N VAL A 28 3.66 13.40 -0.24
CA VAL A 28 3.27 12.30 0.66
C VAL A 28 3.48 10.92 0.02
N ARG A 29 3.39 10.80 -1.32
CA ARG A 29 3.52 9.52 -2.04
C ARG A 29 4.77 8.70 -1.66
N PRO A 30 5.99 9.27 -1.57
CA PRO A 30 7.17 8.51 -1.17
C PRO A 30 7.03 7.86 0.21
N ALA A 31 6.40 8.54 1.17
CA ALA A 31 6.18 8.03 2.51
C ALA A 31 5.16 6.88 2.54
N VAL A 32 4.14 6.93 1.67
CA VAL A 32 3.15 5.86 1.50
C VAL A 32 3.81 4.62 0.90
N VAL A 33 4.57 4.77 -0.19
CA VAL A 33 5.28 3.66 -0.86
C VAL A 33 6.29 3.02 0.09
N ALA A 34 7.15 3.80 0.74
CA ALA A 34 8.13 3.27 1.69
C ALA A 34 7.47 2.53 2.87
N SER A 35 6.25 2.92 3.27
CA SER A 35 5.51 2.20 4.31
C SER A 35 4.93 0.87 3.81
N ALA A 36 4.53 0.79 2.55
CA ALA A 36 4.12 -0.46 1.92
C ALA A 36 5.30 -1.41 1.66
N GLU A 37 6.47 -0.87 1.33
CA GLU A 37 7.72 -1.63 1.20
C GLU A 37 8.16 -2.23 2.54
N ASP A 38 8.09 -1.47 3.63
CA ASP A 38 8.33 -1.99 4.98
C ASP A 38 7.40 -3.17 5.30
N LEU A 39 6.09 -3.02 5.01
CA LEU A 39 5.11 -4.09 5.22
C LEU A 39 5.47 -5.32 4.39
N THR A 40 5.77 -5.12 3.11
CA THR A 40 6.16 -6.19 2.18
C THR A 40 7.41 -6.93 2.66
N HIS A 41 8.41 -6.19 3.17
CA HIS A 41 9.62 -6.78 3.72
C HIS A 41 9.30 -7.67 4.93
N VAL A 42 8.51 -7.18 5.88
CA VAL A 42 8.10 -7.97 7.06
C VAL A 42 7.26 -9.18 6.62
N ALA A 43 6.31 -9.01 5.71
CA ALA A 43 5.47 -10.09 5.22
C ALA A 43 6.30 -11.19 4.54
N ARG A 44 7.28 -10.83 3.71
CA ARG A 44 8.20 -11.79 3.09
C ARG A 44 9.09 -12.51 4.10
N SER A 45 9.45 -11.86 5.21
CA SER A 45 10.23 -12.50 6.28
C SER A 45 9.42 -13.50 7.10
N LEU A 46 8.10 -13.33 7.17
CA LEU A 46 7.19 -14.21 7.91
C LEU A 46 6.60 -15.32 7.04
N ALA A 47 6.50 -15.09 5.72
CA ALA A 47 5.94 -16.07 4.81
C ALA A 47 6.79 -17.35 4.79
N PRO A 48 6.15 -18.53 4.73
CA PRO A 48 6.88 -19.78 4.60
C PRO A 48 7.64 -19.84 3.28
N GLU A 49 8.71 -20.61 3.27
CA GLU A 49 9.60 -20.77 2.13
C GLU A 49 9.72 -22.24 1.77
N ASP A 50 9.36 -22.55 0.53
CA ASP A 50 9.71 -23.79 -0.15
C ASP A 50 10.68 -23.43 -1.29
N GLU A 51 10.15 -23.03 -2.45
CA GLU A 51 10.93 -22.51 -3.59
C GLU A 51 11.03 -20.96 -3.63
N GLY A 52 10.31 -20.28 -2.73
CA GLY A 52 10.30 -18.81 -2.62
C GLY A 52 9.22 -18.10 -3.43
N ASP A 53 8.45 -18.80 -4.25
CA ASP A 53 7.41 -18.22 -5.11
C ASP A 53 6.35 -17.44 -4.34
N LEU A 54 5.91 -17.96 -3.19
CA LEU A 54 4.93 -17.27 -2.34
C LEU A 54 5.49 -15.91 -1.90
N LYS A 55 6.74 -15.86 -1.44
CA LYS A 55 7.43 -14.62 -1.04
C LYS A 55 7.55 -13.65 -2.21
N ALA A 56 7.91 -14.15 -3.38
CA ALA A 56 8.01 -13.36 -4.61
C ALA A 56 6.66 -12.76 -5.05
N SER A 57 5.55 -13.45 -4.75
CA SER A 57 4.20 -12.99 -5.06
C SER A 57 3.67 -11.86 -4.15
N ILE A 58 4.35 -11.57 -3.05
CA ILE A 58 4.01 -10.43 -2.17
C ILE A 58 4.58 -9.16 -2.79
N VAL A 59 3.73 -8.27 -3.29
CA VAL A 59 4.17 -7.08 -4.03
C VAL A 59 3.46 -5.80 -3.57
N VAL A 60 4.15 -4.68 -3.77
CA VAL A 60 3.60 -3.33 -3.62
C VAL A 60 3.02 -2.87 -4.96
N THR A 61 1.77 -2.45 -4.95
CA THR A 61 1.17 -1.65 -6.03
C THR A 61 1.24 -0.18 -5.65
N PRO A 62 2.00 0.65 -6.38
CA PRO A 62 2.14 2.07 -6.07
C PRO A 62 0.87 2.87 -6.41
N PRO A 63 0.78 4.14 -5.95
CA PRO A 63 -0.38 4.98 -6.24
C PRO A 63 -0.69 5.12 -7.73
N GLY A 64 -1.97 4.98 -8.08
CA GLY A 64 -2.46 5.05 -9.47
C GLY A 64 -2.20 3.81 -10.32
N ALA A 65 -1.44 2.82 -9.84
CA ALA A 65 -1.16 1.58 -10.56
C ALA A 65 -2.25 0.50 -10.33
N GLU A 66 -2.21 -0.54 -11.16
CA GLU A 66 -3.08 -1.73 -11.05
C GLU A 66 -2.35 -2.85 -10.29
N THR A 67 -3.09 -3.57 -9.43
CA THR A 67 -2.56 -4.77 -8.79
C THR A 67 -2.26 -5.87 -9.83
N PRO A 68 -1.40 -6.86 -9.49
CA PRO A 68 -1.28 -8.07 -10.28
C PRO A 68 -2.64 -8.75 -10.49
N ALA A 69 -2.73 -9.56 -11.54
CA ALA A 69 -3.93 -10.36 -11.78
C ALA A 69 -4.15 -11.36 -10.64
N TYR A 70 -5.40 -11.53 -10.22
CA TYR A 70 -5.84 -12.42 -9.13
C TYR A 70 -5.35 -12.04 -7.74
N ALA A 71 -4.78 -10.84 -7.57
CA ALA A 71 -4.25 -10.34 -6.30
C ALA A 71 -5.33 -9.92 -5.28
N GLU A 72 -6.57 -9.65 -5.73
CA GLU A 72 -7.70 -9.27 -4.87
C GLU A 72 -8.98 -9.94 -5.38
N GLY A 73 -9.57 -10.84 -4.58
CA GLY A 73 -10.86 -11.48 -4.90
C GLY A 73 -10.89 -12.25 -6.23
N GLY A 74 -9.73 -12.66 -6.76
CA GLY A 74 -9.61 -13.27 -8.08
C GLY A 74 -9.65 -12.28 -9.25
N GLY A 75 -9.53 -10.97 -9.00
CA GLY A 75 -9.52 -9.90 -9.99
C GLY A 75 -8.30 -8.99 -9.91
N ARG A 76 -8.51 -7.70 -10.25
CA ARG A 76 -7.51 -6.61 -10.18
C ARG A 76 -8.16 -5.37 -9.61
N ARG A 77 -7.34 -4.49 -9.02
CA ARG A 77 -7.78 -3.20 -8.51
C ARG A 77 -6.77 -2.11 -8.81
N ARG A 78 -7.27 -0.92 -9.16
CA ARG A 78 -6.48 0.31 -9.20
C ARG A 78 -6.28 0.88 -7.80
N ALA A 79 -5.03 1.14 -7.44
CA ALA A 79 -4.70 1.92 -6.27
C ALA A 79 -5.11 3.39 -6.48
N GLY A 80 -5.73 4.02 -5.47
CA GLY A 80 -6.01 5.45 -5.49
C GLY A 80 -4.73 6.31 -5.55
N GLU A 81 -4.89 7.62 -5.76
CA GLU A 81 -3.77 8.54 -6.02
C GLU A 81 -2.75 8.71 -4.88
N ASN A 82 -3.13 8.36 -3.64
CA ASN A 82 -2.26 8.34 -2.45
C ASN A 82 -2.37 7.01 -1.69
N GLN A 83 -2.69 5.94 -2.40
CA GLN A 83 -2.83 4.62 -1.84
C GLN A 83 -1.71 3.75 -2.40
N ALA A 84 -1.02 3.02 -1.52
CA ALA A 84 -0.26 1.85 -1.94
C ALA A 84 -0.99 0.62 -1.42
N LEU A 85 -1.04 -0.43 -2.24
CA LEU A 85 -1.63 -1.71 -1.87
C LEU A 85 -0.51 -2.74 -1.72
N VAL A 86 -0.59 -3.59 -0.69
CA VAL A 86 0.25 -4.78 -0.60
C VAL A 86 -0.65 -5.98 -0.78
N THR A 87 -0.33 -6.81 -1.76
CA THR A 87 -1.11 -8.00 -2.12
C THR A 87 -0.21 -9.21 -2.16
N VAL A 88 -0.77 -10.38 -1.86
CA VAL A 88 -0.13 -11.68 -2.11
C VAL A 88 -0.84 -12.37 -3.25
N GLY A 89 -0.06 -12.90 -4.18
CA GLY A 89 -0.53 -13.77 -5.23
C GLY A 89 -0.46 -13.19 -6.63
N ASN A 90 -0.44 -14.11 -7.58
CA ASN A 90 -0.34 -13.89 -9.02
C ASN A 90 -1.00 -15.09 -9.73
N PRO A 91 -1.04 -15.17 -11.07
CA PRO A 91 -1.66 -16.28 -11.77
C PRO A 91 -1.12 -17.67 -11.37
N GLU A 92 0.13 -17.77 -10.95
CA GLU A 92 0.82 -18.98 -10.53
C GLU A 92 0.65 -19.28 -9.03
N GLN A 93 0.48 -18.25 -8.20
CA GLN A 93 0.49 -18.29 -6.74
C GLN A 93 -0.85 -17.78 -6.16
N ARG A 94 -1.92 -18.55 -6.36
CA ARG A 94 -3.28 -18.15 -5.96
C ARG A 94 -3.68 -18.57 -4.54
N HIS A 95 -2.81 -19.30 -3.85
CA HIS A 95 -3.15 -20.00 -2.61
C HIS A 95 -2.66 -19.28 -1.33
N GLY A 96 -2.15 -18.05 -1.44
CA GLY A 96 -1.60 -17.32 -0.27
C GLY A 96 -2.61 -17.14 0.88
N HIS A 97 -3.91 -17.01 0.60
CA HIS A 97 -4.95 -16.94 1.62
C HIS A 97 -5.17 -18.28 2.34
N LEU A 98 -5.04 -19.41 1.63
CA LEU A 98 -5.10 -20.75 2.25
C LEU A 98 -3.89 -20.99 3.16
N VAL A 99 -2.73 -20.40 2.84
CA VAL A 99 -1.54 -20.44 3.69
C VAL A 99 -1.71 -19.56 4.93
N GLU A 100 -2.15 -18.30 4.75
CA GLU A 100 -2.35 -17.36 5.85
C GLU A 100 -3.33 -17.88 6.91
N PHE A 101 -4.43 -18.51 6.47
CA PHE A 101 -5.55 -18.89 7.35
C PHE A 101 -5.65 -20.38 7.62
N GLY A 102 -4.93 -21.22 6.89
CA GLY A 102 -5.10 -22.67 6.95
C GLY A 102 -6.41 -23.14 6.33
N THR A 103 -6.66 -24.44 6.44
CA THR A 103 -7.91 -25.08 6.01
C THR A 103 -8.36 -26.11 7.03
N ASP A 104 -9.68 -26.24 7.22
CA ASP A 104 -10.25 -27.29 8.07
C ASP A 104 -10.19 -28.67 7.39
N PRO A 105 -10.29 -29.78 8.15
CA PRO A 105 -10.50 -31.10 7.56
C PRO A 105 -11.73 -31.13 6.66
N HIS A 106 -11.59 -31.61 5.43
CA HIS A 106 -12.68 -31.65 4.45
C HIS A 106 -12.50 -32.81 3.45
N VAL A 107 -13.59 -33.19 2.79
CA VAL A 107 -13.52 -34.20 1.72
C VAL A 107 -12.97 -33.53 0.47
N ASN A 108 -11.94 -34.12 -0.14
CA ASN A 108 -11.34 -33.64 -1.36
C ASN A 108 -12.33 -33.68 -2.54
N ALA A 109 -12.15 -32.74 -3.47
CA ALA A 109 -12.80 -32.72 -4.77
C ALA A 109 -11.78 -32.99 -5.90
N GLY A 110 -12.21 -32.87 -7.15
CA GLY A 110 -11.33 -32.99 -8.32
C GLY A 110 -10.76 -34.41 -8.50
N GLN A 111 -9.46 -34.52 -8.78
CA GLN A 111 -8.80 -35.79 -9.10
C GLN A 111 -8.84 -36.81 -7.93
N PHE A 112 -8.92 -36.34 -6.69
CA PHE A 112 -8.95 -37.18 -5.48
C PHE A 112 -10.31 -37.15 -4.78
N ALA A 113 -11.39 -36.97 -5.55
CA ALA A 113 -12.74 -36.84 -5.03
C ALA A 113 -13.11 -38.00 -4.08
N GLY A 114 -13.64 -37.64 -2.90
CA GLY A 114 -14.09 -38.61 -1.90
C GLY A 114 -13.04 -39.04 -0.87
N THR A 115 -11.77 -38.65 -1.06
CA THR A 115 -10.72 -38.86 -0.04
C THR A 115 -10.79 -37.78 1.04
N GLN A 116 -10.28 -38.07 2.25
CA GLN A 116 -10.27 -37.12 3.36
C GLN A 116 -8.98 -36.27 3.36
N HIS A 117 -9.12 -34.94 3.28
CA HIS A 117 -8.06 -34.00 3.57
C HIS A 117 -8.04 -33.73 5.09
N PRO A 118 -6.88 -33.84 5.76
CA PRO A 118 -6.78 -33.58 7.21
C PRO A 118 -6.86 -32.08 7.58
N GLY A 119 -6.85 -31.20 6.58
CA GLY A 119 -6.70 -29.76 6.78
C GLY A 119 -5.23 -29.34 6.72
N THR A 120 -4.98 -28.05 6.83
CA THR A 120 -3.63 -27.47 6.87
C THR A 120 -3.59 -26.40 7.96
N GLU A 121 -2.57 -26.44 8.82
CA GLU A 121 -2.38 -25.41 9.82
C GLU A 121 -2.07 -24.04 9.19
N ALA A 122 -2.60 -22.98 9.80
CA ALA A 122 -2.37 -21.61 9.37
C ALA A 122 -0.91 -21.22 9.56
N GLN A 123 -0.35 -20.52 8.58
CA GLN A 123 1.00 -19.94 8.62
C GLN A 123 0.89 -18.44 8.34
N PRO A 124 0.50 -17.62 9.34
CA PRO A 124 0.20 -16.21 9.13
C PRO A 124 1.46 -15.38 8.82
N PHE A 125 1.39 -14.54 7.79
CA PHE A 125 2.49 -13.70 7.33
C PHE A 125 2.06 -12.28 6.97
N LEU A 126 0.90 -12.10 6.32
CA LEU A 126 0.42 -10.79 5.88
C LEU A 126 -0.23 -9.99 7.01
N LEU A 127 -1.19 -10.57 7.73
CA LEU A 127 -1.88 -9.85 8.81
C LEU A 127 -0.95 -9.51 9.97
N PRO A 128 -0.04 -10.41 10.41
CA PRO A 128 0.97 -10.03 11.40
C PRO A 128 1.89 -8.92 10.89
N ALA A 129 2.34 -8.97 9.64
CA ALA A 129 3.20 -7.92 9.07
C ALA A 129 2.49 -6.56 9.03
N ALA A 130 1.21 -6.53 8.66
CA ALA A 130 0.41 -5.31 8.68
C ALA A 130 0.33 -4.72 10.09
N ARG A 131 0.07 -5.55 11.11
CA ARG A 131 -0.01 -5.11 12.52
C ARG A 131 1.34 -4.59 13.04
N LEU A 132 2.43 -5.30 12.72
CA LEU A 132 3.78 -4.92 13.15
C LEU A 132 4.26 -3.61 12.54
N THR A 133 3.84 -3.30 11.31
CA THR A 133 4.30 -2.11 10.58
C THR A 133 3.38 -0.90 10.72
N GLU A 134 2.13 -1.08 11.15
CA GLU A 134 1.09 -0.05 11.20
C GLU A 134 1.55 1.23 11.94
N ALA A 135 2.06 1.11 13.16
CA ALA A 135 2.45 2.27 13.96
C ALA A 135 3.60 3.07 13.32
N ARG A 136 4.54 2.39 12.65
CA ARG A 136 5.62 3.05 11.91
C ARG A 136 5.08 3.74 10.67
N ALA A 137 4.24 3.07 9.89
CA ALA A 137 3.60 3.62 8.69
C ALA A 137 2.81 4.89 9.00
N ARG A 138 1.91 4.84 10.01
CA ARG A 138 1.10 5.99 10.45
C ARG A 138 1.98 7.19 10.84
N ARG A 139 3.05 6.95 11.60
CA ARG A 139 3.99 8.02 11.99
C ARG A 139 4.75 8.59 10.80
N ARG A 140 5.22 7.76 9.88
CA ARG A 140 5.95 8.21 8.67
C ARG A 140 5.05 9.08 7.79
N ILE A 141 3.86 8.59 7.48
CA ILE A 141 2.88 9.29 6.64
C ILE A 141 2.45 10.60 7.32
N GLY A 142 2.13 10.58 8.62
CA GLY A 142 1.77 11.80 9.36
C GLY A 142 2.87 12.87 9.36
N ARG A 143 4.15 12.47 9.48
CA ARG A 143 5.28 13.40 9.36
C ARG A 143 5.39 13.98 7.96
N ALA A 144 5.23 13.16 6.91
CA ALA A 144 5.28 13.60 5.53
C ALA A 144 4.17 14.62 5.23
N ILE A 145 2.94 14.36 5.70
CA ILE A 145 1.83 15.31 5.61
C ILE A 145 2.19 16.64 6.29
N GLY A 146 2.70 16.60 7.52
CA GLY A 146 3.08 17.81 8.25
C GLY A 146 4.22 18.60 7.57
N GLN A 147 5.18 17.90 6.95
CA GLN A 147 6.25 18.53 6.17
C GLN A 147 5.72 19.18 4.89
N ALA A 148 4.87 18.46 4.16
CA ALA A 148 4.25 18.96 2.94
C ALA A 148 3.40 20.22 3.19
N MET A 149 2.62 20.23 4.28
CA MET A 149 1.86 21.41 4.71
C MET A 149 2.75 22.62 5.00
N ARG A 150 3.86 22.43 5.73
CA ARG A 150 4.82 23.51 6.01
C ARG A 150 5.48 24.03 4.75
N LYS A 151 5.87 23.13 3.84
CA LYS A 151 6.49 23.49 2.55
C LYS A 151 5.52 24.26 1.66
N ALA A 152 4.26 23.84 1.60
CA ALA A 152 3.22 24.55 0.84
C ALA A 152 2.99 25.97 1.39
N ALA A 153 3.02 26.15 2.72
CA ALA A 153 2.92 27.47 3.35
C ALA A 153 4.14 28.38 3.05
N GLN A 154 5.35 27.82 2.99
CA GLN A 154 6.61 28.56 2.76
C GLN A 154 6.92 28.84 1.28
N GLY A 155 6.57 27.93 0.36
CA GLY A 155 6.65 28.17 -1.08
C GLY A 155 5.75 29.33 -1.52
N GLY A 156 4.80 29.72 -0.66
CA GLY A 156 3.99 30.91 -0.81
C GLY A 156 4.63 32.23 -0.35
N SER A 157 5.89 32.28 0.10
CA SER A 157 6.51 33.53 0.59
C SER A 157 7.66 34.07 -0.28
N HIS A 158 8.05 33.37 -1.34
CA HIS A 158 9.26 33.69 -2.13
C HIS A 158 9.04 33.99 -3.63
N ASP A 159 7.80 34.10 -4.09
CA ASP A 159 7.40 34.63 -5.42
C ASP A 159 6.51 35.89 -5.28
#